data_AF-A0A359M691-F1
#
_entry.id   AF-A0A359M691-F1
#
_cell.length_a   1.000
_cell.length_b   1.000
_cell.length_c   1.000
_cell.angle_alpha   90.00
_cell.angle_beta   90.00
_cell.angle_gamma   90.00
#
_symmetry.space_group_name_H-M   'P 1'
#
loop_
_entity.id
_entity.type
_entity.pdbx_description
1 polymer ?
#
loop_
_entity_poly.entity_id
_entity_poly.type
_entity_poly.pdbx_seq_one_letter_code
_entity_poly.pdbx_strand_id
1 'polypeptide(L)'
;GGWVFYNTKVLNTLNGPKDLERRQADYEKLYKNYQKLTAPRIVSASYRIDLFPATREANLHGTLNLVNKSSNPIPEVHFTLNPGFEHQIRLPGSRLHLDDQRLSYRIYKLDPPLQPGEQRRLDFTTRAVKKGFAN
;
A
#
# COMPACT_ATOMS: atom_id res chain seq x y z
N GLY A 1 16.25 10.76 -8.48
CA GLY A 1 15.20 10.85 -7.46
C GLY A 1 14.82 9.44 -7.04
N GLY A 2 15.27 9.01 -5.87
CA GLY A 2 15.02 7.66 -5.34
C GLY A 2 13.88 7.68 -4.34
N TRP A 3 12.92 6.76 -4.49
CA TRP A 3 11.91 6.49 -3.47
C TRP A 3 11.99 5.03 -3.06
N VAL A 4 12.25 4.83 -1.77
CA VAL A 4 12.37 3.54 -1.10
C VAL A 4 10.98 3.10 -0.67
N PHE A 5 10.49 1.99 -1.22
CA PHE A 5 9.33 1.27 -0.66
C PHE A 5 9.78 0.43 0.53
N TYR A 6 9.90 1.10 1.68
CA TYR A 6 9.66 0.59 3.03
C TYR A 6 9.63 1.86 3.88
N ASN A 7 8.45 2.43 4.12
CA ASN A 7 8.36 3.58 5.01
C ASN A 7 7.37 3.30 6.13
N THR A 8 7.84 2.58 7.13
CA THR A 8 7.38 2.76 8.51
C THR A 8 7.90 4.11 9.00
N LYS A 9 7.30 5.20 8.51
CA LYS A 9 7.30 6.49 9.19
C LYS A 9 6.07 7.24 8.74
N VAL A 10 4.95 6.90 9.38
CA VAL A 10 3.76 7.72 9.37
C VAL A 10 4.12 9.01 10.11
N LEU A 11 4.43 10.04 9.34
CA LEU A 11 4.32 11.42 9.80
C LEU A 11 3.19 12.03 8.97
N ASN A 12 1.96 11.83 9.45
CA ASN A 12 0.87 12.72 9.10
C ASN A 12 -0.01 12.94 10.33
N THR A 13 0.01 14.18 10.80
CA THR A 13 -0.61 14.72 12.02
C THR A 13 -2.10 14.93 11.82
N LEU A 14 -2.92 13.91 12.06
CA LEU A 14 -4.39 14.05 12.05
C LEU A 14 -5.13 13.33 13.20
N ASN A 15 -4.42 12.86 14.24
CA ASN A 15 -5.06 12.40 15.47
C ASN A 15 -4.24 12.88 16.69
N GLY A 16 -4.88 13.02 17.86
CA GLY A 16 -4.16 13.31 19.09
C GLY A 16 -3.06 12.27 19.35
N PRO A 17 -1.93 12.65 19.99
CA PRO A 17 -0.75 11.79 20.11
C PRO A 17 -1.06 10.39 20.67
N LYS A 18 -1.99 10.29 21.62
CA LYS A 18 -2.43 9.01 22.21
C LYS A 18 -3.13 8.06 21.23
N ASP A 19 -3.91 8.59 20.29
CA ASP A 19 -4.63 7.76 19.30
C ASP A 19 -3.70 7.27 18.19
N LEU A 20 -2.63 8.02 17.88
CA LEU A 20 -1.57 7.58 16.99
C LEU A 20 -0.75 6.46 17.62
N GLU A 21 -0.35 6.62 18.88
CA GLU A 21 0.38 5.59 19.63
C GLU A 21 -0.41 4.28 19.72
N ARG A 22 -1.71 4.35 20.05
CA ARG A 22 -2.59 3.18 20.08
C ARG A 22 -2.70 2.49 18.73
N ARG A 23 -2.90 3.25 17.64
CA ARG A 23 -2.96 2.67 16.29
C ARG A 23 -1.63 2.03 15.89
N GLN A 24 -0.51 2.66 16.21
CA GLN A 24 0.82 2.12 15.94
C GLN A 24 1.04 0.81 16.72
N ALA A 25 0.68 0.77 18.01
CA ALA A 25 0.77 -0.44 18.83
C ALA A 25 -0.11 -1.58 18.28
N ASP A 26 -1.34 -1.28 17.88
CA ASP A 26 -2.25 -2.27 17.28
C ASP A 26 -1.72 -2.79 15.94
N TYR A 27 -1.22 -1.90 15.09
CA TYR A 27 -0.58 -2.27 13.82
C TYR A 27 0.59 -3.22 14.06
N GLU A 28 1.45 -2.89 15.03
CA GLU A 28 2.59 -3.74 15.35
C GLU A 28 2.15 -5.10 15.88
N LYS A 29 1.15 -5.13 16.75
CA LYS A 29 0.63 -6.38 17.32
C LYS A 29 0.00 -7.29 16.26
N LEU A 30 -0.75 -6.71 15.32
CA LEU A 30 -1.51 -7.48 14.33
C LEU A 30 -0.68 -7.85 13.10
N TYR A 31 0.13 -6.94 12.57
CA TYR A 31 0.70 -7.08 11.23
C TYR A 31 2.23 -7.18 11.17
N LYS A 32 2.96 -6.80 12.22
CA LYS A 32 4.45 -6.87 12.23
C LYS A 32 4.96 -8.30 12.02
N ASN A 33 4.19 -9.30 12.45
CA ASN A 33 4.51 -10.71 12.26
C ASN A 33 4.64 -11.09 10.77
N TYR A 34 3.92 -10.40 9.88
CA TYR A 34 3.98 -10.65 8.43
C TYR A 34 5.24 -10.09 7.76
N GLN A 35 6.06 -9.27 8.43
CA GLN A 35 7.32 -8.78 7.88
C GLN A 35 8.34 -9.89 7.59
N LYS A 36 8.20 -11.05 8.25
CA LYS A 36 9.05 -12.21 8.03
C LYS A 36 8.58 -13.08 6.86
N LEU A 37 7.37 -12.83 6.32
CA LEU A 37 6.87 -13.58 5.18
C LEU A 37 7.66 -13.24 3.92
N THR A 38 7.72 -14.21 3.01
CA THR A 38 8.32 -14.02 1.70
C THR A 38 7.42 -13.10 0.88
N ALA A 39 7.92 -11.90 0.58
CA ALA A 39 7.22 -10.89 -0.22
C ALA A 39 7.90 -10.71 -1.58
N PRO A 40 7.15 -10.33 -2.63
CA PRO A 40 7.74 -10.03 -3.93
C PRO A 40 8.60 -8.77 -3.85
N ARG A 41 9.60 -8.67 -4.72
CA ARG A 41 10.46 -7.50 -4.85
C ARG A 41 9.95 -6.59 -5.96
N ILE A 42 10.00 -5.28 -5.75
CA ILE A 42 9.74 -4.31 -6.82
C ILE A 42 11.02 -4.16 -7.63
N VAL A 43 10.97 -4.44 -8.94
CA VAL A 43 12.12 -4.26 -9.85
C VAL A 43 12.04 -2.98 -10.66
N SER A 44 10.85 -2.44 -10.87
CA SER A 44 10.68 -1.11 -11.44
C SER A 44 9.41 -0.45 -10.93
N ALA A 45 9.44 0.88 -10.89
CA ALA A 45 8.31 1.71 -10.56
C ALA A 45 8.21 2.85 -11.57
N SER A 46 7.00 3.15 -12.00
CA SER A 46 6.70 4.30 -12.86
C SER A 46 5.47 4.99 -12.30
N TYR A 47 5.44 6.32 -12.33
CA TYR A 47 4.31 7.06 -11.82
C TYR A 47 4.12 8.37 -12.57
N ARG A 48 2.88 8.87 -12.51
CA ARG A 48 2.45 10.14 -13.05
C ARG A 48 1.55 10.80 -12.02
N ILE A 49 1.73 12.09 -11.81
CA ILE A 49 0.92 12.88 -10.88
C ILE A 49 0.12 13.88 -11.69
N ASP A 50 -1.20 13.83 -11.55
CA ASP A 50 -2.10 14.85 -12.06
C ASP A 50 -2.40 15.84 -10.95
N LEU A 51 -1.99 17.10 -11.16
CA LEU A 51 -2.20 18.19 -10.21
C LEU A 51 -3.37 19.06 -10.69
N PHE A 52 -4.29 19.37 -9.78
CA PHE A 52 -5.43 20.24 -10.01
C PHE A 52 -5.38 21.40 -9.02
N PRO A 53 -4.62 22.48 -9.30
CA PRO A 53 -4.39 23.56 -8.34
C PRO A 53 -5.66 24.29 -7.90
N ALA A 54 -6.59 24.51 -8.85
CA ALA A 54 -7.86 25.19 -8.60
C ALA A 54 -8.70 24.48 -7.53
N THR A 55 -8.66 23.14 -7.52
CA THR A 55 -9.35 22.32 -6.53
C THR A 55 -8.43 21.88 -5.40
N ARG A 56 -7.12 22.16 -5.39
CA ARG A 56 -6.16 21.58 -4.41
C ARG A 56 -6.21 20.04 -4.37
N GLU A 57 -6.38 19.41 -5.53
CA GLU A 57 -6.41 17.96 -5.67
C GLU A 57 -5.16 17.45 -6.38
N ALA A 58 -4.73 16.25 -6.01
CA ALA A 58 -3.64 15.53 -6.66
C ALA A 58 -4.01 14.06 -6.80
N ASN A 59 -3.87 13.53 -8.01
CA ASN A 59 -4.07 12.12 -8.32
C ASN A 59 -2.73 11.50 -8.73
N LEU A 60 -2.24 10.57 -7.92
CA LEU A 60 -1.06 9.77 -8.24
C LEU A 60 -1.51 8.50 -8.95
N HIS A 61 -1.02 8.28 -10.15
CA HIS A 61 -1.15 7.02 -10.88
C HIS A 61 0.22 6.35 -10.91
N GLY A 62 0.29 5.08 -10.56
CA GLY A 62 1.55 4.35 -10.56
C GLY A 62 1.42 2.93 -11.04
N THR A 63 2.55 2.42 -11.52
CA THR A 63 2.74 1.04 -11.94
C THR A 63 3.99 0.50 -11.27
N LEU A 64 3.89 -0.67 -10.65
CA LEU A 64 5.00 -1.42 -10.07
C LEU A 64 5.15 -2.74 -10.82
N ASN A 65 6.37 -3.13 -11.15
CA ASN A 65 6.67 -4.49 -11.57
C ASN A 65 7.19 -5.28 -10.37
N LEU A 66 6.39 -6.23 -9.92
CA LEU A 66 6.69 -7.15 -8.83
C LEU A 66 7.37 -8.39 -9.39
N VAL A 67 8.39 -8.91 -8.72
CA VAL A 67 9.05 -10.17 -9.06
C VAL A 67 9.19 -11.04 -7.82
N ASN A 68 8.87 -12.33 -7.96
CA ASN A 68 9.21 -13.29 -6.91
C ASN A 68 10.69 -13.69 -7.06
N LYS A 69 11.58 -13.11 -6.24
CA LYS A 69 13.00 -13.50 -6.20
C LYS A 69 13.29 -14.66 -5.25
N SER A 70 12.27 -15.25 -4.63
CA SER A 70 12.42 -16.40 -3.73
C SER A 70 12.28 -17.71 -4.50
N SER A 71 12.60 -18.81 -3.83
CA SER A 71 12.39 -20.18 -4.34
C SER A 71 10.98 -20.72 -4.11
N ASN A 72 10.11 -20.00 -3.38
CA ASN A 72 8.78 -20.48 -2.98
C ASN A 72 7.67 -19.66 -3.66
N PRO A 73 6.53 -20.26 -4.04
CA PRO A 73 5.38 -19.49 -4.51
C PRO A 73 4.87 -18.51 -3.45
N ILE A 74 4.48 -17.32 -3.87
CA ILE A 74 3.92 -16.29 -2.98
C ILE A 74 2.39 -16.27 -3.17
N PRO A 75 1.61 -16.76 -2.18
CA PRO A 75 0.15 -16.83 -2.30
C PRO A 75 -0.56 -15.53 -1.95
N GLU A 76 0.13 -14.55 -1.37
CA GLU A 76 -0.47 -13.30 -0.93
C GLU A 76 0.51 -12.13 -0.96
N VAL A 77 -0.02 -10.92 -1.15
CA VAL A 77 0.73 -9.67 -1.08
C VAL A 77 0.07 -8.74 -0.09
N HIS A 78 0.88 -8.14 0.76
CA HIS A 78 0.45 -7.27 1.85
C HIS A 78 0.80 -5.82 1.52
N PHE A 79 -0.11 -4.90 1.82
CA PHE A 79 0.06 -3.47 1.57
C PHE A 79 -0.30 -2.66 2.81
N THR A 80 0.63 -1.80 3.23
CA THR A 80 0.35 -0.68 4.13
C THR A 80 0.05 0.54 3.29
N LEU A 81 -1.08 1.18 3.56
CA LEU A 81 -1.63 2.32 2.83
C LEU A 81 -1.48 3.60 3.64
N ASN A 82 -1.58 4.74 2.96
CA ASN A 82 -1.48 6.03 3.62
C ASN A 82 -2.86 6.47 4.12
N PRO A 83 -3.06 6.65 5.43
CA PRO A 83 -4.34 7.13 5.95
C PRO A 83 -4.66 8.53 5.39
N GLY A 84 -5.95 8.78 5.10
CA GLY A 84 -6.41 10.05 4.53
C GLY A 84 -6.33 10.13 3.01
N PHE A 85 -5.93 9.06 2.34
CA PHE A 85 -5.98 8.93 0.90
C PHE A 85 -6.89 7.79 0.48
N GLU A 86 -7.54 7.95 -0.66
CA GLU A 86 -8.21 6.87 -1.36
C GLU A 86 -7.21 6.09 -2.18
N HIS A 87 -7.24 4.77 -2.06
CA HIS A 87 -6.33 3.86 -2.76
C HIS A 87 -7.11 2.84 -3.59
N GLN A 88 -6.78 2.80 -4.87
CA GLN A 88 -7.20 1.73 -5.78
C GLN A 88 -5.96 0.94 -6.19
N ILE A 89 -6.00 -0.37 -6.02
CA ILE A 89 -4.91 -1.28 -6.39
C ILE A 89 -5.49 -2.35 -7.30
N ARG A 90 -4.85 -2.55 -8.45
CA ARG A 90 -5.16 -3.58 -9.42
C ARG A 90 -3.92 -4.45 -9.61
N LEU A 91 -4.00 -5.66 -9.09
CA LEU A 91 -3.01 -6.70 -9.27
C LEU A 91 -3.68 -7.89 -9.99
N PRO A 92 -3.27 -8.26 -11.20
CA PRO A 92 -3.86 -9.39 -11.93
C PRO A 92 -3.78 -10.70 -11.15
N GLY A 93 -4.81 -11.54 -11.29
CA GLY A 93 -4.90 -12.81 -10.58
C GLY A 93 -4.87 -12.63 -9.06
N SER A 94 -5.49 -11.56 -8.54
CA SER A 94 -5.59 -11.32 -7.11
C SER A 94 -7.01 -11.00 -6.68
N ARG A 95 -7.32 -11.31 -5.43
CA ARG A 95 -8.57 -10.93 -4.76
C ARG A 95 -8.26 -10.31 -3.40
N LEU A 96 -9.00 -9.26 -3.05
CA LEU A 96 -8.92 -8.64 -1.73
C LEU A 96 -9.35 -9.66 -0.67
N HIS A 97 -8.45 -10.01 0.24
CA HIS A 97 -8.70 -10.96 1.32
C HIS A 97 -8.98 -10.25 2.65
N LEU A 98 -8.27 -9.15 2.91
CA LEU A 98 -8.47 -8.30 4.09
C LEU A 98 -8.36 -6.83 3.68
N ASP A 99 -9.26 -5.99 4.21
CA ASP A 99 -9.18 -4.53 4.16
C ASP A 99 -9.40 -3.96 5.56
N ASP A 100 -8.31 -3.79 6.33
CA ASP A 100 -8.35 -3.07 7.59
C ASP A 100 -8.21 -1.57 7.32
N GLN A 101 -9.35 -0.90 7.20
CA GLN A 101 -9.42 0.55 6.98
C GLN A 101 -8.89 1.36 8.18
N ARG A 102 -9.00 0.84 9.41
CA ARG A 102 -8.59 1.53 10.64
C ARG A 102 -7.07 1.62 10.72
N LEU A 103 -6.38 0.55 10.32
CA LEU A 103 -4.93 0.44 10.32
C LEU A 103 -4.30 0.65 8.93
N SER A 104 -5.13 0.96 7.93
CA SER A 104 -4.71 1.19 6.55
C SER A 104 -3.89 0.02 6.00
N TYR A 105 -4.40 -1.21 6.19
CA TYR A 105 -3.71 -2.44 5.80
C TYR A 105 -4.57 -3.31 4.90
N ARG A 106 -4.01 -3.81 3.80
CA ARG A 106 -4.70 -4.72 2.88
C ARG A 106 -3.89 -5.97 2.61
N ILE A 107 -4.59 -7.09 2.47
CA ILE A 107 -4.02 -8.35 2.02
C ILE A 107 -4.74 -8.77 0.74
N TYR A 108 -3.98 -9.06 -0.30
CA TYR A 108 -4.48 -9.62 -1.55
C TYR A 108 -4.01 -11.05 -1.69
N LYS A 109 -4.95 -12.00 -1.82
CA LYS A 109 -4.64 -13.39 -2.14
C LYS A 109 -4.44 -13.52 -3.65
N LEU A 110 -3.38 -14.20 -4.06
CA LEU A 110 -3.00 -14.45 -5.44
C LEU A 110 -3.49 -15.83 -5.88
N ASP A 111 -4.17 -15.87 -7.03
CA ASP A 111 -4.72 -17.06 -7.63
C ASP A 111 -4.61 -16.92 -9.17
N PRO A 112 -3.55 -17.48 -9.80
CA PRO A 112 -2.52 -18.33 -9.19
C PRO A 112 -1.50 -17.55 -8.32
N PRO A 113 -0.86 -18.24 -7.34
CA PRO A 113 0.27 -17.68 -6.58
C PRO A 113 1.37 -17.15 -7.51
N LEU A 114 2.09 -16.12 -7.08
CA LEU A 114 3.22 -15.59 -7.84
C LEU A 114 4.38 -16.60 -7.79
N GLN A 115 4.68 -17.23 -8.92
CA GLN A 115 5.67 -18.30 -8.99
C GLN A 115 7.11 -17.75 -8.88
N PRO A 116 8.09 -18.56 -8.43
CA PRO A 116 9.51 -18.18 -8.44
C PRO A 116 9.95 -17.64 -9.81
N GLY A 117 10.59 -16.47 -9.83
CA GLY A 117 11.01 -15.77 -11.04
C GLY A 117 9.91 -15.04 -11.80
N GLU A 118 8.64 -15.28 -11.49
CA GLU A 118 7.51 -14.62 -12.17
C GLU A 118 7.52 -13.12 -11.91
N GLN A 119 7.24 -12.35 -12.96
CA GLN A 119 7.01 -10.91 -12.88
C GLN A 119 5.54 -10.60 -13.10
N ARG A 120 4.98 -9.74 -12.24
CA ARG A 120 3.59 -9.30 -12.34
C ARG A 120 3.48 -7.80 -12.15
N ARG A 121 2.80 -7.17 -13.08
CA ARG A 121 2.51 -5.73 -13.05
C ARG A 121 1.37 -5.45 -12.07
N LEU A 122 1.56 -4.45 -11.23
CA LEU A 122 0.56 -3.88 -10.33
C LEU A 122 0.33 -2.43 -10.74
N ASP A 123 -0.92 -2.06 -10.94
CA ASP A 123 -1.31 -0.66 -11.15
C ASP A 123 -2.03 -0.14 -9.91
N PHE A 124 -1.72 1.09 -9.50
CA PHE A 124 -2.35 1.73 -8.37
C PHE A 124 -2.71 3.19 -8.66
N THR A 125 -3.72 3.68 -7.96
CA THR A 125 -4.06 5.10 -7.92
C THR A 125 -4.24 5.53 -6.48
N THR A 126 -3.69 6.69 -6.13
CA THR A 126 -3.84 7.31 -4.82
C THR A 126 -4.39 8.72 -5.00
N ARG A 127 -5.46 9.06 -4.28
CA ARG A 127 -6.09 10.39 -4.32
C ARG A 127 -6.22 10.97 -2.93
N ALA A 128 -5.94 12.25 -2.76
CA ALA A 128 -6.14 12.91 -1.48
C ALA A 128 -7.63 13.03 -1.19
N VAL A 129 -8.08 12.56 -0.02
CA VAL A 129 -9.45 12.83 0.43
C VAL A 129 -9.45 14.22 1.04
N LYS A 130 -10.16 15.17 0.43
CA LYS A 130 -10.48 16.42 1.12
C LYS A 130 -11.40 16.10 2.28
N LYS A 131 -10.86 16.03 3.49
CA LYS A 131 -11.67 16.33 4.66
C LYS A 131 -11.95 17.82 4.62
N GLY A 132 -13.08 18.20 4.03
CA GLY A 132 -13.63 19.52 4.24
C GLY A 132 -13.67 19.77 5.74
N PHE A 133 -13.18 20.92 6.18
CA PHE A 133 -13.54 21.43 7.49
C PHE A 133 -15.06 21.57 7.45
N ALA A 134 -15.77 20.69 8.14
CA ALA A 134 -17.15 20.97 8.49
C ALA A 134 -17.06 22.20 9.41
N ASN A 135 -17.59 23.33 8.93
CA ASN A 135 -17.79 24.52 9.76
C ASN A 135 -18.74 24.20 10.92
#